data_AF-A0A965KC90-F1
#
_entry.id   AF-A0A965KC90-F1
#
_cell.length_a   1.000
_cell.length_b   1.000
_cell.length_c   1.000
_cell.angle_alpha   90.00
_cell.angle_beta   90.00
_cell.angle_gamma   90.00
#
_symmetry.space_group_name_H-M   'P 1'
#
loop_
_entity.id
_entity.type
_entity.pdbx_description
1 polymer ?
#
loop_
_entity_poly.entity_id
_entity_poly.type
_entity_poly.pdbx_seq_one_letter_code
_entity_poly.pdbx_strand_id
1 'polypeptide(L)'
;IATDLTAMALAAAGVAAPADADGKDLRNLFAKPDAGPLNETLYWRVGKSGALRSGKWKLFRGGPRWELYDLEADPSEKRELSANHKELTQTLIERWEAWSKTQAEPLWR
;
A
#
# COMPACT_ATOMS: atom_id res chain seq x y z
N ILE A 1 -2.70 -6.36 -3.76
CA ILE A 1 -3.81 -7.24 -4.19
C ILE A 1 -3.83 -7.42 -5.69
N ALA A 2 -4.07 -6.38 -6.51
CA ALA A 2 -4.10 -6.57 -7.98
C ALA A 2 -2.75 -7.06 -8.55
N THR A 3 -1.63 -6.59 -8.01
CA THR A 3 -0.27 -7.02 -8.39
C THR A 3 0.03 -8.48 -8.04
N ASP A 4 -0.64 -9.03 -7.01
CA ASP A 4 -0.39 -10.38 -6.51
C ASP A 4 -0.95 -11.47 -7.44
N LEU A 5 -1.96 -11.14 -8.25
CA LEU A 5 -2.56 -12.08 -9.22
C LEU A 5 -1.54 -12.56 -10.26
N THR A 6 -0.67 -11.67 -10.73
CA THR A 6 0.39 -12.03 -11.70
C THR A 6 1.39 -12.99 -11.08
N ALA A 7 1.85 -12.73 -9.85
CA ALA A 7 2.77 -13.59 -9.14
C ALA A 7 2.16 -14.99 -8.88
N MET A 8 0.89 -15.03 -8.48
CA MET A 8 0.15 -16.28 -8.32
C MET A 8 0.03 -17.07 -9.62
N ALA A 9 -0.30 -16.40 -10.74
CA ALA A 9 -0.44 -17.05 -12.05
C ALA A 9 0.90 -17.65 -12.54
N LEU A 10 2.00 -16.90 -12.43
CA LEU A 10 3.34 -17.40 -12.77
C LEU A 10 3.70 -18.62 -11.93
N ALA A 11 3.48 -18.53 -10.62
CA ALA A 11 3.80 -19.62 -9.71
C ALA A 11 2.89 -20.85 -9.90
N ALA A 12 1.65 -20.67 -10.37
CA ALA A 12 0.77 -21.77 -10.79
C ALA A 12 1.24 -22.45 -12.09
N ALA A 13 1.85 -21.69 -12.99
CA ALA A 13 2.48 -22.21 -14.21
C ALA A 13 3.87 -22.85 -13.99
N GLY A 14 4.37 -22.87 -12.74
CA GLY A 14 5.71 -23.37 -12.42
C GLY A 14 6.84 -22.42 -12.84
N VAL A 15 6.51 -21.15 -13.08
CA VAL A 15 7.46 -20.11 -13.49
C VAL A 15 7.73 -19.17 -12.31
N ALA A 16 9.00 -18.85 -12.07
CA ALA A 16 9.38 -17.88 -11.04
C ALA A 16 8.97 -16.45 -11.47
N ALA A 17 8.43 -15.68 -10.53
CA ALA A 17 8.20 -14.25 -10.74
C ALA A 17 9.54 -13.50 -10.85
N PRO A 18 9.60 -12.37 -11.59
CA PRO A 18 10.75 -11.48 -11.57
C PRO A 18 11.14 -11.08 -10.14
N ALA A 19 12.44 -10.92 -9.88
CA ALA A 19 12.94 -10.60 -8.54
C ALA A 19 12.49 -9.22 -8.03
N ASP A 20 12.17 -8.32 -8.97
CA ASP A 20 11.68 -6.95 -8.73
C ASP A 20 10.15 -6.84 -8.80
N ALA A 21 9.43 -7.96 -8.87
CA ALA A 21 7.97 -7.94 -8.85
C ALA A 21 7.43 -7.51 -7.48
N ASP A 22 6.54 -6.51 -7.47
CA ASP A 22 5.86 -6.05 -6.25
C ASP A 22 4.85 -7.08 -5.70
N GLY A 23 4.33 -7.96 -6.56
CA GLY A 23 3.31 -8.94 -6.21
C GLY A 23 3.88 -10.20 -5.56
N LYS A 24 3.16 -10.79 -4.61
CA LYS A 24 3.54 -12.04 -3.95
C LYS A 24 2.55 -13.16 -4.24
N ASP A 25 3.02 -14.40 -4.21
CA ASP A 25 2.17 -15.58 -4.42
C ASP A 25 1.18 -15.76 -3.26
N LEU A 26 -0.10 -15.55 -3.55
CA LEU A 26 -1.20 -15.66 -2.58
C LEU A 26 -1.43 -17.09 -2.08
N ARG A 27 -0.98 -18.12 -2.80
CA ARG A 27 -1.24 -19.51 -2.42
C ARG A 27 -0.64 -19.88 -1.07
N ASN A 28 0.43 -19.19 -0.68
CA ASN A 28 1.05 -19.34 0.64
C ASN A 28 0.09 -19.03 1.79
N LEU A 29 -0.88 -18.11 1.60
CA LEU A 29 -1.89 -17.80 2.62
C LEU A 29 -2.92 -18.91 2.78
N PHE A 30 -3.25 -19.66 1.72
CA PHE A 30 -4.15 -20.81 1.84
C PHE A 30 -3.49 -21.94 2.64
N ALA A 31 -2.18 -22.11 2.48
CA ALA A 31 -1.41 -23.10 3.24
C ALA A 31 -1.12 -22.66 4.68
N LYS A 32 -0.97 -21.35 4.92
CA LYS A 32 -0.64 -20.75 6.21
C LYS A 32 -1.50 -19.49 6.46
N PRO A 33 -2.77 -19.66 6.84
CA PRO A 33 -3.68 -18.52 7.03
C PRO A 33 -3.21 -17.55 8.11
N ASP A 34 -2.44 -18.01 9.09
CA ASP A 34 -1.94 -17.20 10.21
C ASP A 34 -0.59 -16.53 9.94
N ALA A 35 -0.05 -16.61 8.71
CA ALA A 35 1.26 -16.03 8.36
C ALA A 35 1.26 -14.48 8.31
N GLY A 36 0.12 -13.84 8.55
CA GLY A 36 -0.04 -12.39 8.49
C GLY A 36 -0.19 -11.87 7.06
N PRO A 37 -0.23 -10.53 6.87
CA PRO A 37 -0.39 -9.93 5.56
C PRO A 37 0.84 -10.18 4.68
N LEU A 38 0.63 -10.59 3.42
CA LEU A 38 1.72 -10.79 2.46
C LEU A 38 2.53 -9.53 2.24
N ASN A 39 1.86 -8.39 2.17
CA ASN A 39 2.47 -7.08 1.97
C ASN A 39 2.30 -6.24 3.23
N GLU A 40 3.41 -5.78 3.80
CA GLU A 40 3.40 -4.94 5.01
C GLU A 40 2.76 -3.57 4.73
N THR A 41 2.97 -3.04 3.53
CA THR A 41 2.46 -1.74 3.12
C THR A 41 2.01 -1.77 1.65
N LEU A 42 0.89 -1.14 1.38
CA LEU A 42 0.35 -0.92 0.03
C LEU A 42 0.41 0.57 -0.32
N TYR A 43 0.66 0.87 -1.59
CA TYR A 43 0.87 2.24 -2.06
C TYR A 43 0.00 2.55 -3.27
N TRP A 44 -0.40 3.82 -3.39
CA TRP A 44 -1.10 4.37 -4.53
C TRP A 44 -0.54 5.76 -4.85
N ARG A 45 -0.42 6.07 -6.15
CA ARG A 45 -0.03 7.39 -6.67
C ARG A 45 -0.80 7.65 -7.96
N VAL A 46 -1.56 8.75 -8.00
CA VAL A 46 -2.32 9.17 -9.18
C VAL A 46 -2.26 10.70 -9.27
N GLY A 47 -1.51 11.22 -10.24
CA GLY A 47 -1.29 12.66 -10.38
C GLY A 47 -0.70 13.24 -9.09
N LYS A 48 -1.42 14.20 -8.47
CA LYS A 48 -1.04 14.80 -7.18
C LYS A 48 -1.57 14.04 -5.97
N SER A 49 -2.45 13.07 -6.18
CA SER A 49 -3.06 12.27 -5.12
C SER A 49 -2.18 11.08 -4.76
N GLY A 50 -2.23 10.68 -3.50
CA GLY A 50 -1.46 9.55 -2.98
C GLY A 50 -2.19 8.84 -1.85
N ALA A 51 -1.89 7.56 -1.68
CA ALA A 51 -2.33 6.81 -0.52
C ALA A 51 -1.28 5.78 -0.10
N LEU A 52 -1.26 5.47 1.18
CA LEU A 52 -0.47 4.39 1.78
C LEU A 52 -1.35 3.66 2.79
N ARG A 53 -1.32 2.32 2.79
CA ARG A 53 -1.93 1.51 3.84
C ARG A 53 -0.88 0.64 4.51
N SER A 54 -0.72 0.76 5.81
CA SER A 54 0.18 -0.05 6.63
C SER A 54 -0.57 -0.58 7.84
N GLY A 55 -0.91 -1.87 7.81
CA GLY A 55 -1.82 -2.48 8.79
C GLY A 55 -3.19 -1.79 8.80
N LYS A 56 -3.59 -1.30 9.97
CA LYS A 56 -4.84 -0.55 10.17
C LYS A 56 -4.78 0.90 9.70
N TRP A 57 -3.59 1.47 9.58
CA TRP A 57 -3.44 2.87 9.22
C TRP A 57 -3.53 3.08 7.72
N LYS A 58 -4.36 4.05 7.33
CA LYS A 58 -4.39 4.58 5.97
C LYS A 58 -4.02 6.05 5.98
N LEU A 59 -2.99 6.38 5.21
CA LEU A 59 -2.62 7.73 4.85
C LEU A 59 -3.23 8.04 3.49
N PHE A 60 -3.90 9.17 3.35
CA PHE A 60 -4.53 9.58 2.10
C PHE A 60 -4.29 11.06 1.81
N ARG A 61 -4.14 11.39 0.52
CA ARG A 61 -4.09 12.76 0.02
C ARG A 61 -4.91 12.85 -1.25
N GLY A 62 -6.11 13.42 -1.13
CA GLY A 62 -6.95 13.84 -2.27
C GLY A 62 -6.84 15.33 -2.61
N GLY A 63 -6.18 16.12 -1.75
CA GLY A 63 -6.04 17.56 -1.88
C GLY A 63 -4.65 18.06 -1.44
N PRO A 64 -4.54 19.29 -0.90
CA PRO A 64 -3.24 19.85 -0.53
C PRO A 64 -2.63 19.22 0.73
N ARG A 65 -3.41 18.48 1.52
CA ARG A 65 -2.99 17.95 2.82
C ARG A 65 -3.10 16.43 2.86
N TRP A 66 -2.24 15.85 3.69
CA TRP A 66 -2.33 14.46 4.09
C TRP A 66 -3.31 14.29 5.25
N GLU A 67 -4.07 13.21 5.19
CA GLU A 67 -5.06 12.80 6.17
C GLU A 67 -4.71 11.39 6.67
N LEU A 68 -4.97 11.12 7.94
CA LEU A 68 -4.73 9.82 8.56
C LEU A 68 -6.03 9.22 9.07
N TYR A 69 -6.23 7.93 8.77
CA TYR A 69 -7.40 7.15 9.17
C TYR A 69 -7.00 5.82 9.80
N ASP A 70 -7.78 5.37 10.78
CA ASP A 70 -7.73 4.00 11.32
C ASP A 70 -8.85 3.19 10.68
N LEU A 71 -8.50 2.30 9.73
CA LEU A 71 -9.46 1.50 8.98
C LEU A 71 -10.06 0.34 9.78
N GLU A 72 -9.50 -0.04 10.93
CA GLU A 72 -10.13 -1.03 11.80
C GLU A 72 -11.29 -0.40 12.57
N ALA A 73 -11.10 0.82 13.08
CA ALA A 73 -12.13 1.55 13.82
C ALA A 73 -13.11 2.32 12.92
N ASP A 74 -12.65 2.76 11.75
CA ASP A 74 -13.43 3.56 10.81
C ASP A 74 -13.13 3.18 9.34
N PRO A 75 -13.71 2.07 8.85
CA PRO A 75 -13.58 1.66 7.45
C PRO A 75 -14.15 2.65 6.45
N SER A 76 -14.98 3.60 6.90
CA SER A 76 -15.63 4.62 6.06
C SER A 76 -14.83 5.93 5.97
N GLU A 77 -13.69 6.03 6.65
CA GLU A 77 -12.77 7.19 6.58
C GLU A 77 -13.43 8.53 6.95
N LYS A 78 -14.33 8.52 7.94
CA LYS A 78 -15.06 9.70 8.41
C LYS A 78 -14.29 10.49 9.47
N ARG A 79 -13.37 9.85 10.18
CA ARG A 79 -12.63 10.40 11.33
C ARG A 79 -11.18 10.64 10.95
N GLU A 80 -10.87 11.89 10.63
CA GLU A 80 -9.50 12.34 10.37
C GLU A 80 -8.71 12.43 11.68
N LEU A 81 -7.51 11.83 11.72
CA LEU A 81 -6.70 11.63 12.92
C LEU A 81 -5.29 12.26 12.86
N SER A 82 -4.91 12.90 11.75
CA SER A 82 -3.53 13.41 11.55
C SER A 82 -3.12 14.43 12.62
N ALA A 83 -4.05 15.29 13.04
CA ALA A 83 -3.77 16.30 14.06
C ALA A 83 -3.42 15.69 15.43
N ASN A 84 -3.98 14.51 15.73
CA ASN A 84 -3.79 13.78 16.99
C ASN A 84 -2.61 12.81 16.94
N HIS A 85 -2.15 12.43 15.75
CA HIS A 85 -1.09 11.44 15.52
C HIS A 85 0.02 11.99 14.61
N LYS A 86 0.47 13.22 14.86
CA LYS A 86 1.40 13.96 13.98
C LYS A 86 2.68 13.20 13.64
N GLU A 87 3.32 12.58 14.63
CA GLU A 87 4.57 11.82 14.45
C GLU A 87 4.37 10.61 13.54
N LEU A 88 3.28 9.87 13.74
CA LEU A 88 2.90 8.74 12.90
C LEU A 88 2.56 9.20 11.48
N THR A 89 1.77 10.27 11.35
CA THR A 89 1.45 10.87 10.05
C THR A 89 2.72 11.24 9.30
N GLN A 90 3.66 11.93 9.95
CA GLN A 90 4.93 12.33 9.34
C GLN A 90 5.76 11.11 8.88
N THR A 91 5.84 10.08 9.71
CA THR A 91 6.55 8.83 9.38
C THR A 91 5.95 8.15 8.14
N LEU A 92 4.62 8.11 8.04
CA LEU A 92 3.95 7.51 6.89
C LEU A 92 4.08 8.36 5.63
N ILE A 93 4.10 9.69 5.76
CA ILE A 93 4.37 10.61 4.64
C ILE A 93 5.78 10.35 4.09
N GLU A 94 6.80 10.31 4.94
CA GLU A 94 8.18 10.05 4.54
C GLU A 94 8.33 8.69 3.85
N ARG A 95 7.64 7.66 4.37
CA ARG A 95 7.61 6.33 3.75
C ARG A 95 6.97 6.37 2.35
N TRP A 96 5.84 7.07 2.20
CA TRP A 96 5.19 7.21 0.90
C TRP A 96 6.06 8.00 -0.09
N GLU A 97 6.72 9.06 0.37
CA GLU A 97 7.62 9.87 -0.46
C GLU A 97 8.86 9.09 -0.90
N ALA A 98 9.45 8.29 -0.01
CA ALA A 98 10.57 7.41 -0.33
C ALA A 98 10.18 6.40 -1.42
N TRP A 99 9.02 5.74 -1.29
CA TRP A 99 8.50 4.85 -2.33
C TRP A 99 8.17 5.60 -3.63
N SER A 100 7.55 6.78 -3.56
CA SER A 100 7.18 7.55 -4.76
C SER A 100 8.39 7.95 -5.60
N LYS A 101 9.57 8.14 -4.99
CA LYS A 101 10.82 8.48 -5.69
C LYS A 101 11.40 7.30 -6.48
N THR A 102 11.00 6.06 -6.19
CA THR A 102 11.44 4.88 -6.95
C THR A 102 10.61 4.65 -8.22
N GLN A 103 9.52 5.41 -8.39
CA GLN A 103 8.58 5.23 -9.49
C GLN A 103 8.95 6.13 -10.67
N ALA A 104 8.75 5.63 -11.89
CA ALA A 104 8.99 6.39 -13.11
C ALA A 104 8.14 7.69 -13.16
N GLU A 105 8.63 8.70 -13.87
CA GLU A 105 7.88 9.92 -14.13
C GLU A 105 6.61 9.64 -14.97
N PRO A 106 5.49 10.36 -14.73
CA PRO A 106 4.30 10.22 -15.56
C PRO A 106 4.57 10.55 -17.02
N LEU A 107 4.18 9.65 -17.92
CA LEU A 107 4.41 9.81 -19.37
C LEU A 107 3.43 10.78 -20.04
N TRP A 108 2.29 11.08 -19.42
CA TRP A 108 1.27 12.01 -19.92
C TRP A 108 0.65 12.83 -18.78
N ARG A 109 0.12 14.00 -19.11
CA ARG A 109 -0.50 14.97 -18.20
C ARG A 109 -1.92 15.31 -18.60
#